data_AF-A0A4Q9L206-F1
#
_entry.id   AF-A0A4Q9L206-F1
#
_cell.length_a   1.000
_cell.length_b   1.000
_cell.length_c   1.000
_cell.angle_alpha   90.00
_cell.angle_beta   90.00
_cell.angle_gamma   90.00
#
_symmetry.space_group_name_H-M   'P 1'
#
loop_
_entity.id
_entity.type
_entity.pdbx_description
1 polymer ?
#
loop_
_entity_poly.entity_id
_entity_poly.type
_entity_poly.pdbx_seq_one_letter_code
_entity_poly.pdbx_strand_id
1 'polypeptide(L)'
;MNKLNVVDINFYGLTERIAFKKVFENFNLFDTVISITIHHTVITPEGIHLLGSYKNLLSLSIALDTIDYKMVQNIRRNIFKNMEFVLMKPIRSVRSNEVNAYLGSEFICKFP
;
A
#
# COMPACT_ATOMS: atom_id res chain seq x y z
N MET A 1 -14.79 -13.74 25.36
CA MET A 1 -13.63 -13.94 24.47
C MET A 1 -13.08 -12.59 24.10
N ASN A 2 -11.79 -12.33 24.38
CA ASN A 2 -11.14 -11.11 23.91
C ASN A 2 -10.99 -11.22 22.39
N LYS A 3 -11.56 -10.26 21.65
CA LYS A 3 -11.34 -10.14 20.21
C LYS A 3 -10.05 -9.36 19.99
N LEU A 4 -9.24 -9.82 19.04
CA LEU A 4 -8.09 -9.06 18.56
C LEU A 4 -8.64 -7.82 17.86
N ASN A 5 -8.44 -6.63 18.43
CA ASN A 5 -9.09 -5.41 17.95
C ASN A 5 -8.20 -4.61 16.99
N VAL A 6 -6.88 -4.76 17.09
CA VAL A 6 -5.88 -3.99 16.37
C VAL A 6 -4.72 -4.90 16.02
N VAL A 7 -4.30 -4.84 14.76
CA VAL A 7 -3.11 -5.53 14.25
C VAL A 7 -2.34 -4.56 13.37
N ASP A 8 -1.04 -4.42 13.67
CA ASP A 8 -0.08 -3.72 12.83
C ASP A 8 0.81 -4.75 12.13
N ILE A 9 0.95 -4.64 10.81
CA ILE A 9 1.75 -5.58 10.02
C ILE A 9 2.85 -4.85 9.27
N ASN A 10 4.09 -5.27 9.49
CA ASN A 10 5.27 -4.72 8.83
C ASN A 10 5.98 -5.79 8.00
N PHE A 11 6.17 -5.55 6.71
CA PHE A 11 6.91 -6.44 5.82
C PHE A 11 8.23 -5.82 5.41
N TYR A 12 9.33 -6.55 5.64
CA TYR A 12 10.67 -6.16 5.24
C TYR A 12 11.27 -7.28 4.40
N GLY A 13 11.36 -7.10 3.08
CA GLY A 13 11.89 -8.11 2.16
C GLY A 13 12.74 -7.49 1.05
N LEU A 14 13.90 -8.09 0.78
CA LEU A 14 14.87 -7.66 -0.25
C LEU A 14 14.83 -8.53 -1.53
N THR A 15 14.08 -9.65 -1.55
CA THR A 15 14.00 -10.55 -2.72
C THR A 15 12.61 -11.18 -2.91
N GLU A 16 12.31 -11.43 -4.20
CA GLU A 16 11.12 -12.02 -4.84
C GLU A 16 9.79 -12.06 -4.06
N ARG A 17 8.91 -11.13 -4.45
CA ARG A 17 7.44 -11.17 -4.38
C ARG A 17 6.89 -11.84 -3.11
N ILE A 18 6.54 -11.03 -2.11
CA ILE A 18 5.59 -11.46 -1.08
C ILE A 18 4.36 -12.06 -1.78
N ALA A 19 3.99 -13.28 -1.40
CA ALA A 19 2.75 -13.90 -1.84
C ALA A 19 1.57 -13.21 -1.13
N PHE A 20 1.29 -11.95 -1.50
CA PHE A 20 0.28 -11.07 -0.89
C PHE A 20 -1.04 -11.82 -0.70
N LYS A 21 -1.47 -12.55 -1.74
CA LYS A 21 -2.67 -13.38 -1.69
C LYS A 21 -2.65 -14.38 -0.52
N LYS A 22 -1.58 -15.15 -0.34
CA LYS A 22 -1.48 -16.11 0.78
C LYS A 22 -1.44 -15.45 2.15
N VAL A 23 -0.84 -14.27 2.26
CA VAL A 23 -0.68 -13.54 3.52
C VAL A 23 -1.98 -12.84 3.92
N PHE A 24 -2.68 -12.26 2.95
CA PHE A 24 -3.80 -11.37 3.19
C PHE A 24 -5.16 -11.96 2.77
N GLU A 25 -5.26 -13.19 2.25
CA GLU A 25 -6.56 -13.88 2.08
C GLU A 25 -7.21 -14.34 3.39
N ASN A 26 -6.54 -14.19 4.54
CA ASN A 26 -7.13 -14.53 5.81
C ASN A 26 -8.21 -13.51 6.19
N PHE A 27 -9.46 -13.80 5.84
CA PHE A 27 -10.63 -12.95 6.06
C PHE A 27 -10.78 -12.46 7.51
N ASN A 28 -10.28 -13.21 8.50
CA ASN A 28 -10.33 -12.79 9.90
C ASN A 28 -9.49 -11.54 10.19
N LEU A 29 -8.51 -11.21 9.33
CA LEU A 29 -7.67 -10.01 9.47
C LEU A 29 -8.32 -8.75 8.89
N PHE A 30 -9.29 -8.87 7.99
CA PHE A 30 -9.89 -7.71 7.29
C PHE A 30 -10.62 -6.75 8.21
N ASP A 31 -11.11 -7.27 9.35
CA ASP A 31 -11.85 -6.50 10.34
C ASP A 31 -10.99 -6.08 11.54
N THR A 32 -9.70 -6.43 11.60
CA THR A 32 -8.84 -6.15 12.77
C THR A 32 -7.56 -5.37 12.44
N VAL A 33 -7.08 -5.45 11.20
CA VAL A 33 -5.87 -4.73 10.79
C VAL A 33 -6.21 -3.27 10.55
N ILE A 34 -5.49 -2.37 11.22
CA ILE A 34 -5.68 -0.92 11.10
C ILE A 34 -4.50 -0.23 10.41
N SER A 35 -3.32 -0.86 10.39
CA SER A 35 -2.12 -0.30 9.78
C SER A 35 -1.29 -1.37 9.08
N ILE A 36 -0.81 -1.04 7.87
CA ILE A 36 0.11 -1.88 7.10
C ILE A 36 1.27 -1.02 6.61
N THR A 37 2.50 -1.47 6.87
CA THR A 37 3.71 -0.92 6.27
C THR A 37 4.44 -1.97 5.44
N ILE A 38 4.75 -1.63 4.19
CA ILE A 38 5.40 -2.53 3.23
C ILE A 38 6.73 -1.92 2.80
N HIS A 39 7.83 -2.61 3.08
CA HIS A 39 9.16 -2.34 2.53
C HIS A 39 9.54 -3.46 1.59
N HIS A 40 9.43 -3.21 0.29
CA HIS A 40 9.59 -4.25 -0.72
C HIS A 40 10.02 -3.68 -2.07
N THR A 41 10.69 -4.46 -2.91
CA THR A 41 11.18 -4.00 -4.21
C THR A 41 10.07 -3.61 -5.20
N VAL A 42 8.98 -4.39 -5.24
CA VAL A 42 7.85 -4.19 -6.16
C VAL A 42 6.52 -4.65 -5.56
N ILE A 43 5.40 -4.03 -5.95
CA ILE A 43 4.04 -4.51 -5.62
C ILE A 43 3.26 -4.78 -6.91
N THR A 44 2.51 -5.88 -6.96
CA THR A 44 1.67 -6.20 -8.12
C THR A 44 0.31 -5.49 -8.03
N PRO A 45 -0.37 -5.26 -9.17
CA PRO A 45 -1.72 -4.70 -9.18
C PRO A 45 -2.71 -5.52 -8.33
N GLU A 46 -2.62 -6.84 -8.35
CA GLU A 46 -3.46 -7.72 -7.53
C GLU A 46 -3.20 -7.51 -6.04
N GLY A 47 -1.94 -7.32 -5.65
CA GLY A 47 -1.57 -6.98 -4.26
C GLY A 47 -2.18 -5.65 -3.82
N ILE A 48 -2.15 -4.63 -4.68
CA ILE A 48 -2.78 -3.33 -4.41
C ILE A 48 -4.30 -3.48 -4.20
N HIS A 49 -4.98 -4.23 -5.08
CA HIS A 49 -6.42 -4.46 -4.94
C HIS A 49 -6.78 -5.22 -3.67
N LEU A 50 -5.96 -6.20 -3.27
CA LEU A 50 -6.16 -6.95 -2.03
C LEU A 50 -6.05 -6.05 -0.80
N LEU A 51 -5.08 -5.13 -0.77
CA LEU A 51 -4.94 -4.15 0.32
C LEU A 51 -6.16 -3.22 0.43
N GLY A 52 -6.79 -2.88 -0.70
CA GLY A 52 -8.05 -2.13 -0.72
C GLY A 52 -9.26 -2.87 -0.15
N SER A 53 -9.16 -4.17 0.12
CA SER A 53 -10.26 -4.99 0.66
C SER A 53 -10.36 -4.92 2.19
N TYR A 54 -9.37 -4.33 2.86
CA TYR A 54 -9.38 -4.16 4.32
C TYR A 54 -10.31 -3.02 4.73
N LYS A 55 -11.40 -3.35 5.44
CA LYS A 55 -12.45 -2.38 5.80
C LYS A 55 -12.04 -1.43 6.92
N ASN A 56 -11.19 -1.90 7.84
CA ASN A 56 -10.76 -1.17 9.01
C ASN A 56 -9.33 -0.60 8.90
N LEU A 57 -8.71 -0.73 7.72
CA LEU A 57 -7.38 -0.17 7.46
C LEU A 57 -7.47 1.35 7.48
N LEU A 58 -6.74 1.98 8.40
CA LEU A 58 -6.67 3.44 8.56
C LEU A 58 -5.42 4.02 7.91
N SER A 59 -4.32 3.25 7.87
CA SER A 59 -3.05 3.69 7.30
C SER A 59 -2.40 2.60 6.44
N LEU A 60 -1.96 2.98 5.25
CA LEU A 60 -1.15 2.16 4.34
C LEU A 60 0.10 2.93 3.92
N SER A 61 1.26 2.44 4.34
CA SER A 61 2.56 2.97 3.97
C SER A 61 3.32 1.98 3.09
N ILE A 62 3.81 2.45 1.93
CA ILE A 62 4.57 1.61 0.99
C ILE A 62 5.90 2.29 0.68
N ALA A 63 6.99 1.55 0.84
CA ALA A 63 8.33 1.89 0.40
C ALA A 63 8.76 0.89 -0.69
N LEU A 64 8.91 1.38 -1.92
CA LEU A 64 9.37 0.61 -3.08
C LEU A 64 10.79 1.03 -3.49
N ASP A 65 11.57 0.08 -4.01
CA ASP A 65 12.89 0.38 -4.59
C ASP A 65 12.76 1.16 -5.89
N THR A 66 11.78 0.77 -6.72
CA THR A 66 11.46 1.43 -7.99
C THR A 66 9.95 1.55 -8.17
N ILE A 67 9.51 2.62 -8.83
CA ILE A 67 8.12 2.79 -9.26
C ILE A 67 8.11 3.38 -10.67
N ASP A 68 7.28 2.80 -11.54
CA ASP A 68 7.02 3.31 -12.88
C ASP A 68 5.56 3.78 -13.01
N TYR A 69 5.27 4.42 -14.15
CA TYR A 69 3.93 4.94 -14.42
C TYR A 69 2.86 3.83 -14.50
N LYS A 70 3.21 2.67 -15.06
CA LYS A 70 2.28 1.54 -15.19
C LYS A 70 1.89 0.97 -13.83
N MET A 71 2.84 0.88 -12.89
CA MET A 71 2.60 0.46 -11.52
C MET A 71 1.71 1.46 -10.80
N VAL A 72 2.07 2.74 -10.83
CA VAL A 72 1.36 3.78 -10.05
C VAL A 72 -0.08 3.97 -10.52
N GLN A 73 -0.41 3.76 -11.80
CA GLN A 73 -1.79 3.82 -12.30
C GLN A 73 -2.77 2.82 -11.65
N ASN A 74 -2.26 1.77 -11.00
CA ASN A 74 -3.07 0.81 -10.24
C ASN A 74 -3.33 1.29 -8.80
N ILE A 75 -2.59 2.29 -8.32
CA ILE A 75 -2.70 2.91 -7.00
C ILE A 75 -3.71 4.06 -7.10
N ARG A 76 -5.00 3.73 -7.08
CA ARG A 76 -6.08 4.71 -7.24
C ARG A 76 -6.68 5.12 -5.90
N ARG A 77 -7.02 6.40 -5.73
CA ARG A 77 -7.61 6.88 -4.48
C ARG A 77 -8.94 6.22 -4.14
N ASN A 78 -9.72 5.80 -5.14
CA ASN A 78 -11.01 5.15 -4.91
C ASN A 78 -10.89 3.78 -4.22
N ILE A 79 -9.73 3.11 -4.32
CA ILE A 79 -9.41 1.86 -3.62
C ILE A 79 -9.17 2.14 -2.12
N PHE A 80 -8.77 3.38 -1.79
CA PHE A 80 -8.25 3.76 -0.48
C PHE A 80 -9.07 4.87 0.19
N LYS A 81 -10.36 5.02 -0.17
CA LYS A 81 -11.20 6.18 0.20
C LYS A 81 -11.20 6.55 1.68
N ASN A 82 -11.05 5.55 2.56
CA ASN A 82 -11.17 5.72 4.00
C ASN A 82 -9.83 5.59 4.74
N MET A 83 -8.70 5.60 4.02
CA MET A 83 -7.39 5.42 4.63
C MET A 83 -6.35 6.42 4.15
N GLU A 84 -5.40 6.70 5.01
CA GLU A 84 -4.20 7.44 4.66
C GLU A 84 -3.26 6.54 3.85
N PHE A 85 -2.94 6.97 2.63
CA PHE A 85 -1.98 6.29 1.78
C PHE A 85 -0.70 7.12 1.69
N VAL A 86 0.46 6.49 1.96
CA VAL A 86 1.78 7.12 1.89
C VAL A 86 2.73 6.26 1.05
N LEU A 87 3.20 6.81 -0.07
CA LEU A 87 4.36 6.30 -0.78
C LEU A 87 5.65 6.90 -0.20
N MET A 88 6.32 6.16 0.68
CA MET A 88 7.53 6.60 1.40
C MET A 88 8.78 6.58 0.52
N LYS A 89 8.89 5.58 -0.37
CA LYS A 89 9.99 5.43 -1.32
C LYS A 89 9.48 4.88 -2.67
N PRO A 90 10.12 5.24 -3.79
CA PRO A 90 11.16 6.27 -3.90
C PRO A 90 10.60 7.66 -3.55
N ILE A 91 11.44 8.58 -3.07
CA ILE A 91 11.03 9.96 -2.70
C ILE A 91 10.72 10.80 -3.96
N ARG A 92 9.97 11.89 -3.80
CA ARG A 92 9.49 12.72 -4.92
C ARG A 92 10.59 13.14 -5.90
N SER A 93 11.78 13.50 -5.40
CA SER A 93 12.90 13.97 -6.23
C SER A 93 13.55 12.89 -7.09
N VAL A 94 13.35 11.61 -6.76
CA VAL A 94 13.90 10.45 -7.48
C VAL A 94 12.88 9.85 -8.47
N ARG A 95 11.59 10.14 -8.29
CA ARG A 95 10.52 9.67 -9.19
C ARG A 95 10.55 10.40 -10.54
N SER A 96 10.01 9.75 -11.56
CA SER A 96 9.74 10.42 -12.83
C SER A 96 8.64 11.49 -12.68
N ASN A 97 8.64 12.46 -13.58
CA ASN A 97 7.62 13.53 -13.60
C ASN A 97 6.21 12.97 -13.78
N GLU A 98 6.05 11.92 -14.58
CA GLU A 98 4.76 11.26 -14.85
C GLU A 98 4.18 10.62 -13.58
N VAL A 99 5.01 9.93 -12.80
CA VAL A 99 4.59 9.35 -11.51
C VAL A 99 4.19 10.46 -10.55
N ASN A 100 4.98 11.53 -10.46
CA ASN A 100 4.68 12.67 -9.59
C ASN A 100 3.39 13.40 -9.97
N ALA A 101 3.14 13.56 -11.27
CA ALA A 101 1.92 14.17 -11.79
C ALA A 101 0.68 13.33 -11.45
N TYR A 102 0.75 12.01 -11.68
CA TYR A 102 -0.34 11.10 -11.37
C TYR A 102 -0.67 11.07 -9.87
N LEU A 103 0.34 10.91 -9.02
CA LEU A 103 0.14 10.88 -7.57
C LEU A 103 -0.45 12.20 -7.06
N GLY A 104 -0.02 13.33 -7.61
CA GLY A 104 -0.55 14.65 -7.26
C GLY A 104 -1.99 14.90 -7.75
N SER A 105 -2.43 14.24 -8.82
CA SER A 105 -3.81 14.31 -9.27
C SER A 105 -4.73 13.37 -8.49
N GLU A 106 -4.25 12.20 -8.10
CA GLU A 106 -5.07 11.19 -7.39
C GLU A 106 -5.22 11.50 -5.90
N PHE A 107 -4.16 11.95 -5.24
CA PHE A 107 -4.12 12.10 -3.78
C PHE A 107 -3.91 13.55 -3.36
N ILE A 108 -4.65 13.98 -2.33
CA ILE A 108 -4.57 15.35 -1.77
C ILE A 108 -3.27 15.53 -0.97
N CYS A 109 -2.69 14.45 -0.43
CA CYS A 109 -1.49 14.49 0.40
C CYS A 109 -0.22 14.67 -0.44
N LYS A 110 0.72 15.46 0.08
CA LYS A 110 2.06 15.58 -0.50
C LYS A 110 2.88 14.37 -0.06
N PHE A 111 3.05 13.40 -0.97
CA PHE A 111 4.01 12.33 -0.76
C PHE A 111 5.43 12.92 -0.63
N PRO A 112 6.23 12.48 0.36
CA PRO A 112 7.63 12.89 0.50
C PRO A 112 8.47 12.55 -0.73
#